data_AF-A0A5C6YZM7-F1
#
_entry.id   AF-A0A5C6YZM7-F1
#
_cell.length_a   1.000
_cell.length_b   1.000
_cell.length_c   1.000
_cell.angle_alpha   90.00
_cell.angle_beta   90.00
_cell.angle_gamma   90.00
#
_symmetry.space_group_name_H-M   'P 1'
#
loop_
_entity.id
_entity.type
_entity.pdbx_description
1 polymer ?
#
loop_
_entity_poly.entity_id
_entity_poly.type
_entity_poly.pdbx_seq_one_letter_code
_entity_poly.pdbx_strand_id
1 'polypeptide(L)'
;MNRSLLIILLGVVTIWDTVTTVYGTYTIFGEGTIQLVVSIGFALLLAGFLIRTIPIIKNPSEELIPVGTKVLWFLAILYDLFTSFTGNMDLILGNATGTQKVVLAIGLTLFVCSAPIGLSKLFFDPDSE
;
A
#
# COMPACT_ATOMS: atom_id res chain seq x y z
N MET A 1 2.75 22.03 9.73
CA MET A 1 1.51 21.57 9.06
C MET A 1 0.58 21.04 10.13
N ASN A 2 -0.72 21.36 10.09
CA ASN A 2 -1.68 20.87 11.09
C ASN A 2 -1.73 19.32 11.04
N ARG A 3 -1.59 18.64 12.19
CA ARG A 3 -1.63 17.17 12.28
C ARG A 3 -2.89 16.59 11.65
N SER A 4 -4.05 17.21 11.86
CA SER A 4 -5.31 16.79 11.25
C SER A 4 -5.29 16.88 9.73
N LEU A 5 -4.68 17.94 9.18
CA LEU A 5 -4.53 18.09 7.72
C LEU A 5 -3.61 17.01 7.16
N LEU A 6 -2.51 16.69 7.85
CA LEU A 6 -1.60 15.62 7.43
C LEU A 6 -2.30 14.24 7.42
N ILE A 7 -3.09 13.94 8.45
CA ILE A 7 -3.87 12.69 8.52
C ILE A 7 -4.85 12.59 7.35
N ILE A 8 -5.56 13.69 7.03
CA ILE A 8 -6.49 13.72 5.90
C ILE A 8 -5.74 13.46 4.58
N LEU A 9 -4.62 14.16 4.36
CA LEU A 9 -3.83 14.01 3.14
C LEU A 9 -3.31 12.58 2.98
N LEU A 10 -2.68 12.03 4.02
CA LEU A 10 -2.20 10.65 3.99
C LEU A 10 -3.35 9.64 3.85
N GLY A 11 -4.50 9.89 4.47
CA GLY A 11 -5.73 9.10 4.31
C GLY A 11 -6.19 9.01 2.85
N VAL A 12 -6.23 10.15 2.15
CA VAL A 12 -6.57 10.19 0.72
C VAL A 12 -5.55 9.42 -0.12
N VAL A 13 -4.26 9.60 0.15
CA VAL A 13 -3.20 8.90 -0.59
C VAL A 13 -3.24 7.38 -0.31
N THR A 14 -3.56 6.95 0.91
CA THR A 14 -3.76 5.53 1.25
C THR A 14 -4.97 4.93 0.54
N ILE A 15 -6.07 5.67 0.40
CA ILE A 15 -7.22 5.22 -0.40
C ILE A 15 -6.79 5.05 -1.86
N TRP A 16 -6.02 6.00 -2.39
CA TRP A 16 -5.51 5.93 -3.76
C TRP A 16 -4.58 4.74 -3.97
N ASP A 17 -3.65 4.50 -3.04
CA ASP A 17 -2.78 3.31 -3.01
C ASP A 17 -3.59 2.01 -3.04
N THR A 18 -4.63 1.92 -2.20
CA THR A 18 -5.53 0.76 -2.19
C THR A 18 -6.21 0.56 -3.55
N VAL A 19 -6.65 1.65 -4.21
CA VAL A 19 -7.26 1.59 -5.55
C VAL A 19 -6.26 1.10 -6.60
N THR A 20 -5.01 1.58 -6.57
CA THR A 20 -3.98 1.14 -7.52
C THR A 20 -3.59 -0.32 -7.30
N THR A 21 -3.58 -0.78 -6.05
CA THR A 21 -3.40 -2.19 -5.69
C THR A 21 -4.56 -3.06 -6.18
N VAL A 22 -5.82 -2.64 -5.99
CA VAL A 22 -6.99 -3.36 -6.54
C VAL A 22 -6.86 -3.52 -8.05
N TYR A 23 -6.56 -2.43 -8.75
CA TYR A 23 -6.44 -2.46 -10.20
C TYR A 23 -5.27 -3.33 -10.64
N GLY A 24 -4.09 -3.16 -10.04
CA GLY A 24 -2.92 -3.97 -10.34
C GLY A 24 -3.16 -5.46 -10.14
N THR A 25 -3.77 -5.86 -9.00
CA THR A 25 -4.15 -7.25 -8.76
C THR A 25 -5.17 -7.75 -9.78
N TYR A 26 -6.17 -6.94 -10.13
CA TYR A 26 -7.17 -7.31 -11.13
C TYR A 26 -6.54 -7.54 -12.50
N THR A 27 -5.65 -6.64 -12.95
CA THR A 27 -4.90 -6.80 -14.20
C THR A 27 -4.07 -8.08 -14.22
N ILE A 28 -3.45 -8.44 -13.10
CA ILE A 28 -2.64 -9.66 -12.98
C ILE A 28 -3.50 -10.92 -13.00
N PHE A 29 -4.62 -10.93 -12.26
CA PHE A 29 -5.51 -12.09 -12.19
C PHE A 29 -6.40 -12.26 -13.43
N GLY A 30 -6.56 -11.20 -14.22
CA GLY A 30 -7.37 -11.18 -15.42
C GLY A 30 -8.83 -10.79 -15.17
N GLU A 31 -9.57 -10.63 -16.25
CA GLU A 31 -10.93 -10.09 -16.19
C GLU A 31 -11.94 -11.07 -15.60
N GLY A 32 -12.86 -10.54 -14.78
CA GLY A 32 -13.97 -11.30 -14.22
C GLY A 32 -14.46 -10.80 -12.86
N THR A 33 -15.73 -11.06 -12.55
CA THR A 33 -16.36 -10.58 -11.30
C THR A 33 -15.70 -11.19 -10.06
N ILE A 34 -15.34 -12.47 -10.10
CA ILE A 34 -14.67 -13.14 -8.98
C ILE A 34 -13.29 -12.54 -8.75
N GLN A 35 -12.54 -12.31 -9.82
CA GLN A 35 -11.21 -11.69 -9.79
C GLN A 35 -11.30 -10.31 -9.16
N LEU A 36 -12.24 -9.47 -9.59
CA LEU A 36 -12.45 -8.14 -9.01
C LEU A 36 -12.74 -8.20 -7.50
N VAL A 37 -13.64 -9.09 -7.07
CA VAL A 37 -13.97 -9.25 -5.65
C VAL A 37 -12.74 -9.69 -4.85
N VAL A 38 -11.96 -10.64 -5.37
CA VAL A 38 -10.71 -11.10 -4.75
C VAL A 38 -9.68 -9.97 -4.69
N SER A 39 -9.52 -9.18 -5.75
CA SER A 39 -8.61 -8.03 -5.79
C SER A 39 -8.97 -6.99 -4.73
N ILE A 40 -10.26 -6.68 -4.57
CA ILE A 40 -10.74 -5.77 -3.51
C ILE A 40 -10.43 -6.34 -2.13
N GLY A 41 -10.78 -7.61 -1.88
CA GLY A 41 -10.52 -8.26 -0.60
C GLY A 41 -9.03 -8.29 -0.24
N PHE A 42 -8.18 -8.59 -1.23
CA PHE A 42 -6.74 -8.66 -1.03
C PHE A 42 -6.15 -7.27 -0.77
N ALA A 43 -6.53 -6.25 -1.55
CA ALA A 43 -6.05 -4.89 -1.34
C ALA A 43 -6.44 -4.32 0.04
N LEU A 44 -7.66 -4.58 0.52
CA LEU A 44 -8.08 -4.17 1.86
C LEU A 44 -7.28 -4.88 2.96
N LEU A 45 -6.95 -6.16 2.77
CA LEU A 45 -6.10 -6.91 3.69
C LEU A 45 -4.68 -6.32 3.73
N LEU A 46 -4.10 -6.02 2.57
CA LEU A 46 -2.78 -5.37 2.47
C LEU A 46 -2.78 -3.99 3.13
N ALA A 47 -3.75 -3.14 2.83
CA ALA A 47 -3.91 -1.83 3.46
C ALA A 47 -3.97 -1.96 5.00
N GLY A 48 -4.67 -2.97 5.52
CA GLY A 48 -4.71 -3.29 6.94
C GLY A 48 -3.33 -3.58 7.53
N PHE A 49 -2.51 -4.41 6.86
CA PHE A 49 -1.13 -4.67 7.26
C PHE A 49 -0.28 -3.40 7.24
N LEU A 50 -0.38 -2.59 6.19
CA LEU A 50 0.43 -1.37 6.03
C LEU A 50 0.06 -0.28 7.05
N ILE A 51 -1.23 -0.07 7.33
CA ILE A 51 -1.69 0.86 8.39
C ILE A 51 -1.26 0.36 9.78
N ARG A 52 -1.08 -0.95 9.97
CA ARG A 52 -0.61 -1.55 11.23
C ARG A 52 0.91 -1.73 11.30
N THR A 53 1.68 -1.13 10.39
CA THR A 53 3.14 -1.23 10.35
C THR A 53 3.81 -0.99 11.71
N ILE A 54 3.56 0.14 12.39
CA ILE A 54 4.23 0.47 13.66
C ILE A 54 3.92 -0.57 14.75
N PRO A 55 2.64 -0.94 15.02
CA PRO A 55 2.32 -2.04 15.92
C PRO A 55 3.00 -3.37 15.58
N ILE A 56 3.14 -3.70 14.29
CA ILE A 56 3.75 -4.97 13.86
C ILE A 56 5.26 -4.97 14.08
N ILE A 57 5.96 -3.90 13.66
CA ILE A 57 7.43 -3.85 13.76
C ILE A 57 7.90 -3.61 15.20
N LYS A 58 7.19 -2.78 15.99
CA LYS A 58 7.55 -2.47 17.37
C LYS A 58 7.12 -3.55 18.36
N ASN A 59 6.41 -4.60 17.91
CA ASN A 59 6.05 -5.72 18.78
C ASN A 59 7.33 -6.46 19.24
N PRO A 60 7.65 -6.45 20.55
CA PRO A 60 8.88 -7.05 21.07
C PRO A 60 8.78 -8.57 21.20
N SER A 61 7.59 -9.17 21.06
CA SER A 61 7.41 -10.61 21.20
C SER A 61 8.08 -11.36 20.03
N GLU A 62 8.80 -12.42 20.39
CA GLU A 62 9.46 -13.36 19.46
C GLU A 62 8.63 -14.66 19.29
N GLU A 63 7.40 -14.68 19.78
CA GLU A 63 6.49 -15.79 19.55
C GLU A 63 6.17 -15.98 18.06
N LEU A 64 5.79 -17.20 17.69
CA LEU A 64 5.52 -17.59 16.31
C LEU A 64 4.53 -16.67 15.59
N ILE A 65 3.45 -16.26 16.28
CA ILE A 65 2.40 -15.41 15.70
C ILE A 65 2.93 -14.00 15.37
N PRO A 66 3.55 -13.24 16.31
CA PRO A 66 4.21 -11.98 16.02
C PRO A 66 5.26 -12.05 14.92
N VAL A 67 6.13 -13.08 14.94
CA VAL A 67 7.15 -13.26 13.90
C VAL A 67 6.51 -13.51 12.54
N GLY A 68 5.51 -14.41 12.47
CA GLY A 68 4.74 -14.65 11.26
C GLY A 68 4.04 -13.40 10.74
N THR A 69 3.52 -12.56 11.63
CA THR A 69 2.89 -11.28 11.28
C THR A 69 3.87 -10.31 10.64
N LYS A 70 5.12 -10.24 11.13
CA LYS A 70 6.19 -9.43 10.52
C LYS A 70 6.54 -9.93 9.13
N VAL A 71 6.60 -11.24 8.92
CA VAL A 71 6.84 -11.84 7.59
C VAL A 71 5.68 -11.50 6.64
N LEU A 72 4.43 -11.68 7.07
CA LEU A 72 3.26 -11.35 6.26
C LEU A 72 3.18 -9.87 5.93
N TRP A 73 3.51 -8.99 6.87
CA TRP A 73 3.61 -7.55 6.63
C TRP A 73 4.68 -7.21 5.58
N PHE A 74 5.85 -7.84 5.66
CA PHE A 74 6.90 -7.62 4.67
C PHE A 74 6.47 -8.08 3.28
N LEU A 75 5.83 -9.25 3.18
CA LEU A 75 5.24 -9.73 1.93
C LEU A 75 4.14 -8.77 1.43
N ALA A 76 3.35 -8.20 2.34
CA ALA A 76 2.34 -7.23 1.99
C ALA A 76 2.94 -5.96 1.35
N ILE A 77 4.06 -5.45 1.88
CA ILE A 77 4.80 -4.33 1.26
C ILE A 77 5.26 -4.68 -0.15
N LEU A 78 5.89 -5.85 -0.33
CA LEU A 78 6.40 -6.24 -1.64
C LEU A 78 5.28 -6.37 -2.68
N TYR A 79 4.17 -6.97 -2.27
CA TYR A 79 3.02 -7.16 -3.15
C TYR A 79 2.35 -5.83 -3.48
N ASP A 80 2.16 -4.97 -2.48
CA ASP A 80 1.58 -3.64 -2.66
C ASP A 80 2.41 -2.79 -3.61
N LEU A 81 3.74 -2.73 -3.43
CA LEU A 81 4.64 -2.03 -4.36
C LEU A 81 4.52 -2.55 -5.79
N PHE A 82 4.47 -3.87 -5.98
CA PHE A 82 4.38 -4.46 -7.32
C PHE A 82 3.04 -4.17 -8.00
N THR A 83 1.95 -4.29 -7.25
CA THR A 83 0.59 -4.09 -7.79
C THR A 83 0.26 -2.61 -7.96
N SER A 84 0.63 -1.74 -7.02
CA SER A 84 0.55 -0.29 -7.21
C SER A 84 1.42 0.19 -8.37
N PHE A 85 2.61 -0.39 -8.61
CA PHE A 85 3.40 -0.08 -9.82
C PHE A 85 2.64 -0.44 -11.09
N THR A 86 2.08 -1.64 -11.15
CA THR A 86 1.25 -2.11 -12.28
C THR A 86 0.05 -1.19 -12.48
N GLY A 87 -0.66 -0.87 -11.39
CA GLY A 87 -1.81 0.05 -11.41
C GLY A 87 -1.44 1.45 -11.89
N ASN A 88 -0.35 2.04 -11.40
CA ASN A 88 0.10 3.36 -11.83
C ASN A 88 0.54 3.38 -13.30
N MET A 89 1.20 2.33 -13.78
CA MET A 89 1.63 2.20 -15.17
C MET A 89 0.45 2.20 -16.15
N ASP A 90 -0.64 1.52 -15.78
CA ASP A 90 -1.81 1.35 -16.62
C ASP A 90 -2.84 2.48 -16.45
N LEU A 91 -3.23 2.82 -15.21
CA LEU A 91 -4.27 3.80 -14.92
C LEU A 91 -3.84 5.24 -15.15
N ILE A 92 -2.64 5.61 -14.70
CA ILE A 92 -2.18 7.01 -14.72
C ILE A 92 -1.40 7.29 -15.99
N LEU A 93 -0.48 6.40 -16.34
CA LEU A 93 0.49 6.65 -17.40
C LEU A 93 0.09 6.03 -18.76
N GLY A 94 -0.93 5.15 -18.78
CA GLY A 94 -1.59 4.64 -19.99
C GLY A 94 -0.64 4.19 -21.09
N ASN A 95 -0.82 4.69 -22.31
CA ASN A 95 -0.02 4.31 -23.49
C ASN A 95 1.30 5.08 -23.64
N ALA A 96 1.76 5.84 -22.64
CA ALA A 96 3.06 6.48 -22.71
C ALA A 96 4.17 5.43 -22.87
N THR A 97 5.23 5.77 -23.61
CA THR A 97 6.39 4.89 -23.85
C THR A 97 7.68 5.56 -23.38
N GLY A 98 8.66 4.74 -22.96
CA GLY A 98 10.02 5.20 -22.62
C GLY A 98 10.36 5.22 -21.12
N THR A 99 11.66 5.40 -20.84
CA THR A 99 12.25 5.32 -19.49
C THR A 99 11.67 6.35 -18.51
N GLN A 100 11.27 7.53 -19.00
CA GLN A 100 10.66 8.58 -18.18
C GLN A 100 9.36 8.12 -17.51
N LYS A 101 8.55 7.30 -18.22
CA LYS A 101 7.32 6.72 -17.67
C LYS A 101 7.62 5.81 -16.48
N VAL A 102 8.59 4.93 -16.65
CA VAL A 102 8.98 3.97 -15.61
C VAL A 102 9.46 4.72 -14.35
N VAL A 103 10.26 5.77 -14.53
CA VAL A 103 10.74 6.61 -13.42
C VAL A 103 9.56 7.28 -12.69
N LEU A 104 8.61 7.86 -13.42
CA LEU A 104 7.41 8.46 -12.82
C LEU A 104 6.54 7.43 -12.09
N ALA A 105 6.35 6.24 -12.67
CA ALA A 105 5.62 5.16 -12.04
C ALA A 105 6.27 4.70 -10.73
N ILE A 106 7.60 4.55 -10.71
CA ILE A 106 8.34 4.24 -9.48
C ILE A 106 8.12 5.34 -8.43
N GLY A 107 8.28 6.61 -8.82
CA GLY A 107 8.10 7.74 -7.90
C GLY A 107 6.69 7.80 -7.30
N LEU A 108 5.67 7.65 -8.15
CA LEU A 108 4.27 7.60 -7.71
C LEU A 108 4.01 6.41 -6.80
N THR A 109 4.50 5.22 -7.16
CA THR A 109 4.34 3.99 -6.37
C THR A 109 4.94 4.14 -4.97
N LEU A 110 6.20 4.58 -4.88
CA LEU A 110 6.85 4.78 -3.59
C LEU A 110 6.13 5.85 -2.75
N PHE A 111 5.64 6.91 -3.39
CA PHE A 111 4.87 7.94 -2.71
C PHE A 111 3.56 7.38 -2.13
N VAL A 112 2.77 6.67 -2.94
CA VAL A 112 1.45 6.18 -2.52
C VAL A 112 1.55 5.06 -1.48
N CYS A 113 2.42 4.08 -1.70
CA CYS A 113 2.64 2.95 -0.78
C CYS A 113 3.25 3.39 0.57
N SER A 114 3.94 4.55 0.61
CA SER A 114 4.47 5.09 1.87
C SER A 114 3.38 5.71 2.76
N ALA A 115 2.24 6.13 2.20
CA ALA A 115 1.18 6.81 2.92
C ALA A 115 0.54 5.96 4.03
N PRO A 116 0.12 4.69 3.82
CA PRO A 116 -0.44 3.88 4.90
C PRO A 116 0.56 3.64 6.04
N ILE A 117 1.85 3.52 5.72
CA ILE A 117 2.93 3.42 6.73
C ILE A 117 3.06 4.74 7.50
N GLY A 118 2.99 5.88 6.81
CA GLY A 118 2.96 7.21 7.41
C GLY A 118 1.77 7.40 8.35
N LEU A 119 0.57 6.95 7.96
CA LEU A 119 -0.61 6.92 8.84
C LEU A 119 -0.37 6.05 10.07
N SER A 120 0.27 4.90 9.90
CA SER A 120 0.63 4.01 11.00
C SER A 120 1.44 4.75 12.06
N LYS A 121 2.42 5.56 11.63
CA LYS A 121 3.22 6.40 12.52
C LYS A 121 2.38 7.43 13.27
N LEU A 122 1.49 8.14 12.59
CA LEU A 122 0.69 9.18 13.23
C LEU A 122 -0.37 8.65 14.22
N PHE A 123 -0.84 7.42 14.02
CA PHE A 123 -1.86 6.81 14.88
C PHE A 123 -1.30 5.96 16.01
N PHE A 124 -0.15 5.33 15.81
CA PHE A 124 0.34 4.29 16.72
C PHE A 124 1.75 4.53 17.27
N ASP A 125 2.47 5.54 16.77
CA ASP A 125 3.77 5.89 17.35
C ASP A 125 3.57 6.84 18.54
N PRO A 126 3.89 6.43 19.78
CA PRO A 126 3.77 7.30 20.96
C PRO A 126 4.69 8.52 20.87
N ASP A 127 5.72 8.47 20.03
CA ASP A 127 6.68 9.56 19.82
C ASP A 127 6.20 10.57 18.74
N SER A 128 4.96 10.46 18.25
CA SER A 128 4.41 11.28 17.15
C SER A 128 3.76 12.61 17.57
N GLU A 129 4.04 13.09 18.79
CA GLU A 129 3.60 14.41 19.28
C GLU A 129 4.32 15.58 18.59
#